data_AF-W1XTD2-F1
#
_entry.id   AF-W1XTD2-F1
#
_cell.length_a   1.000
_cell.length_b   1.000
_cell.length_c   1.000
_cell.angle_alpha   90.00
_cell.angle_beta   90.00
_cell.angle_gamma   90.00
#
_symmetry.space_group_name_H-M   'P 1'
#
loop_
_entity.id
_entity.type
_entity.pdbx_description
1 polymer ?
#
loop_
_entity_poly.entity_id
_entity_poly.type
_entity_poly.pdbx_seq_one_letter_code
_entity_poly.pdbx_strand_id
1 'polypeptide(L)' 'VVPSASFLERQLTAGVFQPLDKSKLPEWKNLDPELLKLVAKHDPDNKFAMPYMWATTGIGYNVDKVKAVLGENAPV' A
#
# COMPACT_ATOMS: atom_id res chain seq x y z
N VAL A 1 0.18 -13.98 2.87
CA VAL A 1 -0.87 -13.00 2.51
C VAL A 1 -0.31 -11.62 2.78
N VAL A 2 -0.46 -10.65 1.87
CA VAL A 2 0.01 -9.26 2.07
C VAL A 2 -1.24 -8.38 2.16
N PRO A 3 -1.75 -8.07 3.37
CA PRO A 3 -2.92 -7.22 3.52
C PRO A 3 -2.58 -5.77 3.15
N SER A 4 -3.48 -5.09 2.45
CA SER A 4 -3.41 -3.63 2.33
C SER A 4 -3.54 -2.98 3.71
N ALA A 5 -2.91 -1.83 3.93
CA ALA A 5 -2.83 -1.19 5.26
C ALA A 5 -4.22 -0.97 5.91
N SER A 6 -5.23 -0.63 5.11
CA SER A 6 -6.61 -0.46 5.58
C SER A 6 -7.26 -1.74 6.14
N PHE A 7 -6.89 -2.91 5.62
CA PHE A 7 -7.32 -4.20 6.17
C PHE A 7 -6.48 -4.62 7.37
N LEU A 8 -5.19 -4.30 7.37
CA LEU A 8 -4.29 -4.56 8.49
C LEU A 8 -4.77 -3.89 9.78
N GLU A 9 -5.22 -2.64 9.71
CA GLU A 9 -5.78 -1.91 10.87
C GLU A 9 -6.88 -2.70 11.60
N ARG A 10 -7.83 -3.27 10.85
CA ARG A 10 -8.91 -4.10 11.43
C ARG A 10 -8.43 -5.47 11.91
N GLN A 11 -7.38 -6.01 11.31
CA GLN A 11 -6.81 -7.29 11.71
C GLN A 11 -5.99 -7.15 13.01
N LEU A 12 -5.35 -6.01 13.23
CA LEU A 12 -4.65 -5.72 14.48
C LEU A 12 -5.58 -5.77 15.70
N THR A 13 -6.82 -5.27 15.58
CA THR A 13 -7.79 -5.34 16.69
C THR A 13 -8.22 -6.77 17.01
N ALA A 14 -8.14 -7.68 16.03
CA ALA A 14 -8.40 -9.10 16.23
C ALA A 14 -7.20 -9.88 16.79
N GLY A 15 -6.04 -9.22 16.98
CA GLY A 15 -4.84 -9.83 17.58
C GLY A 15 -4.18 -10.93 16.73
N VAL A 16 -4.43 -10.94 15.41
CA VAL A 16 -3.95 -12.01 14.52
C VAL A 16 -2.48 -11.89 14.13
N PHE A 17 -1.80 -10.79 14.51
CA PHE A 17 -0.40 -10.53 14.19
C PHE A 17 0.44 -10.34 15.45
N GLN A 18 1.67 -10.86 15.40
CA GLN A 18 2.70 -10.61 16.40
C GLN A 18 3.48 -9.32 16.05
N PRO A 19 3.99 -8.58 17.04
CA PRO A 19 4.84 -7.42 16.78
C PRO A 19 6.17 -7.84 16.13
N LEU A 20 6.69 -6.98 15.26
CA LEU A 20 7.98 -7.16 14.60
C LEU A 20 9.13 -6.80 15.55
N ASP A 21 10.04 -7.73 15.75
CA ASP A 21 11.31 -7.48 16.42
C ASP A 21 12.28 -6.77 15.46
N LYS A 22 12.33 -5.44 15.55
CA LYS A 22 13.17 -4.60 14.67
C LYS A 22 14.67 -4.85 14.85
N SER A 23 15.12 -5.47 15.96
CA SER A 23 16.53 -5.85 16.13
C SER A 23 16.99 -6.91 15.13
N LYS A 24 16.04 -7.70 14.62
CA LYS A 24 16.27 -8.73 13.58
C LYS A 24 16.12 -8.19 12.16
N LEU A 25 15.84 -6.89 12.01
CA LEU A 25 15.63 -6.22 10.73
C LEU A 25 16.65 -5.07 10.54
N PRO A 26 17.95 -5.36 10.41
CA PRO A 26 19.00 -4.34 10.31
C PRO A 26 18.84 -3.42 9.09
N GLU A 27 18.16 -3.91 8.04
CA GLU A 27 17.89 -3.17 6.81
C GLU A 27 16.59 -2.33 6.86
N TRP A 28 15.94 -2.23 8.03
CA TRP A 28 14.75 -1.38 8.22
C TRP A 28 15.01 0.09 7.84
N LYS A 29 16.26 0.54 8.01
CA LYS A 29 16.74 1.87 7.61
C LYS A 29 16.57 2.18 6.12
N ASN A 30 16.39 1.17 5.26
CA ASN A 30 16.21 1.36 3.82
C ASN A 30 14.77 1.73 3.43
N LEU A 31 13.83 1.63 4.37
CA LEU A 31 12.44 2.00 4.14
C LEU A 31 12.28 3.52 4.07
N ASP A 32 11.43 3.97 3.15
CA ASP A 32 11.11 5.38 2.99
C ASP A 32 10.39 5.93 4.25
N PRO A 33 10.93 6.98 4.91
CA PRO A 33 10.33 7.56 6.11
C PRO A 33 8.95 8.19 5.91
N GLU A 34 8.64 8.69 4.71
CA GLU A 34 7.33 9.27 4.40
C GLU A 34 6.27 8.18 4.21
N LEU A 35 6.63 7.09 3.53
CA LEU A 35 5.76 5.90 3.45
C LEU A 35 5.49 5.29 4.82
N LEU A 36 6.51 5.23 5.70
CA LEU A 36 6.33 4.76 7.07
C LEU A 36 5.34 5.62 7.86
N LYS A 37 5.40 6.96 7.73
CA LYS A 37 4.43 7.87 8.36
C LYS A 37 3.00 7.66 7.85
N LEU A 38 2.83 7.34 6.57
CA LEU A 38 1.51 7.04 6.00
C LEU A 38 0.96 5.72 6.54
N VAL A 39 1.79 4.67 6.57
CA VAL A 39 1.42 3.35 7.11
C VAL A 39 1.17 3.42 8.63
N ALA A 40 1.86 4.30 9.35
CA ALA A 40 1.70 4.47 10.79
C ALA A 40 0.29 4.92 11.22
N LYS A 41 -0.50 5.48 10.29
CA LYS A 41 -1.92 5.77 10.52
C LYS A 41 -2.76 4.50 10.73
N HIS A 42 -2.31 3.38 10.18
CA HIS A 42 -2.97 2.07 10.25
C HIS A 42 -2.24 1.08 11.19
N ASP A 43 -0.92 1.27 11.39
CA ASP A 43 -0.07 0.50 12.31
C ASP A 43 0.78 1.45 13.18
N PRO A 44 0.28 1.88 14.35
CA PRO A 44 0.97 2.83 15.21
C PRO A 44 2.40 2.40 15.57
N ASP A 45 3.36 3.31 15.37
CA ASP A 45 4.82 3.13 15.46
C ASP A 45 5.42 2.06 14.52
N ASN A 46 4.67 1.65 13.48
CA ASN A 46 5.02 0.58 12.56
C ASN A 46 5.46 -0.69 13.32
N LYS A 47 4.63 -1.14 14.27
CA LYS A 47 4.95 -2.24 15.20
C LYS A 47 4.74 -3.61 14.57
N PHE A 48 3.85 -3.73 13.58
CA PHE A 48 3.37 -5.01 13.10
C PHE A 48 3.61 -5.24 11.60
N ALA A 49 3.79 -4.18 10.82
CA ALA A 49 3.86 -4.25 9.36
C ALA A 49 5.16 -3.66 8.78
N MET A 50 5.70 -4.34 7.76
CA MET A 50 6.75 -3.82 6.89
C MET A 50 6.14 -3.39 5.54
N PRO A 51 6.24 -2.11 5.13
CA PRO A 51 5.75 -1.67 3.83
C PRO A 51 6.48 -2.40 2.69
N TYR A 52 5.74 -2.93 1.72
CA TYR A 52 6.32 -3.67 0.57
C TYR A 52 6.17 -2.91 -0.74
N MET A 53 4.93 -2.64 -1.16
CA MET A 53 4.62 -1.84 -2.34
C MET A 53 3.39 -0.99 -2.06
N TRP A 54 3.26 0.12 -2.80
CA TRP A 54 2.06 0.93 -2.85
C TRP A 54 1.78 1.31 -4.31
N ALA A 55 0.51 1.54 -4.61
CA ALA A 55 0.05 1.95 -5.94
C ALA A 55 -1.24 2.77 -5.78
N THR A 56 -1.75 3.27 -6.90
CA THR A 56 -3.04 3.94 -6.96
C THR A 56 -4.07 3.05 -7.64
N THR A 57 -5.34 3.21 -7.28
CA THR A 57 -6.45 2.63 -8.04
C THR A 57 -6.78 3.58 -9.19
N GLY A 58 -6.56 3.13 -10.43
CA GLY A 58 -6.81 3.91 -11.64
C GLY A 58 -7.57 3.12 -12.70
N ILE A 59 -7.70 3.70 -13.90
CA ILE A 59 -8.36 3.08 -15.04
C ILE A 59 -7.29 2.71 -16.07
N GLY A 60 -7.11 1.42 -16.32
CA GLY A 60 -6.30 0.94 -17.45
C GLY A 60 -7.16 0.81 -18.69
N TYR A 61 -6.74 1.43 -19.81
CA TYR A 61 -7.46 1.37 -21.08
C TYR A 61 -6.52 1.27 -22.28
N ASN A 62 -7.06 0.82 -23.43
CA ASN A 62 -6.35 0.78 -24.70
C ASN A 62 -6.64 2.06 -25.48
N VAL A 63 -5.60 2.84 -25.77
CA VAL A 63 -5.72 4.17 -26.40
C VAL A 63 -6.43 4.10 -27.75
N ASP A 64 -6.03 3.19 -28.65
CA ASP A 64 -6.61 3.08 -30.00
C ASP A 64 -8.09 2.69 -29.95
N LYS A 65 -8.45 1.74 -29.07
CA LYS A 65 -9.84 1.31 -28.91
C LYS A 65 -10.70 2.39 -28.29
N VAL A 66 -10.18 3.15 -27.34
CA VAL A 66 -10.91 4.27 -26.76
C VAL A 66 -11.16 5.34 -27.82
N LYS A 67 -10.15 5.72 -28.61
CA LYS A 67 -10.32 6.68 -29.71
C LYS A 67 -11.31 6.20 -30.76
N ALA A 68 -11.27 4.91 -31.11
CA ALA A 68 -12.17 4.33 -32.11
C ALA A 68 -13.65 4.34 -31.67
N VAL A 69 -13.92 4.15 -30.36
CA VAL A 69 -15.29 4.03 -29.84
C VAL A 69 -15.82 5.38 -29.33
N LEU A 70 -14.99 6.18 -28.67
CA LEU A 70 -15.37 7.42 -28.00
C LEU A 70 -14.90 8.69 -28.76
N GLY A 71 -14.16 8.53 -29.85
CA GLY A 71 -13.60 9.63 -30.66
C GLY A 71 -12.23 10.11 -30.18
N GLU A 72 -11.53 10.88 -31.03
CA GLU A 72 -10.17 11.40 -30.76
C GLU A 72 -10.08 12.30 -29.52
N ASN A 73 -11.19 12.93 -29.12
CA ASN A 73 -11.26 13.85 -27.98
C ASN A 73 -11.86 13.20 -26.72
N ALA A 74 -11.84 11.88 -26.61
CA ALA A 74 -12.32 11.18 -25.42
C ALA A 74 -11.54 11.66 -24.17
N PRO A 75 -12.22 12.02 -23.07
CA PRO A 75 -11.57 12.56 -21.86
C PRO A 75 -10.99 11.41 -21.02
N VAL A 76 -9.98 10.74 -21.56
CA VAL A 76 -9.23 9.66 -20.94
C VAL A 76 -7.77 10.01 -20.73
#